data_AF-A0A821EKP9-F1
#
_entry.id   AF-A0A821EKP9-F1
#
_cell.length_a   1.000
_cell.length_b   1.000
_cell.length_c   1.000
_cell.angle_alpha   90.00
_cell.angle_beta   90.00
_cell.angle_gamma   90.00
#
_symmetry.space_group_name_H-M   'P 1'
#
loop_
_entity.id
_entity.type
_entity.pdbx_description
1 polymer ?
#
loop_
_entity_poly.entity_id
_entity_poly.type
_entity_poly.pdbx_seq_one_letter_code
_entity_poly.pdbx_strand_id
1 'polypeptide(L)'
;MYSRILALKKTHNIKILLAVGGWNFGSADFSHMVKNEQLRKDFVQQATLFIRHHQFDGLDLDWEYPANRQGSRPQDKQLFTSLIEELKAAFEPYNLLLTAAVAAEKSTIETAYEIDKIAKYIDFINLMTYDFHA
;
A
#
# COMPACT_ATOMS: atom_id res chain seq x y z
N MET A 1 -9.89 8.03 17.20
CA MET A 1 -8.61 8.56 16.68
C MET A 1 -8.78 9.30 15.36
N TYR A 2 -9.42 8.71 14.33
CA TYR A 2 -9.50 9.30 12.97
C TYR A 2 -10.50 10.44 12.75
N SER A 3 -11.49 10.62 13.63
CA SER A 3 -12.59 11.56 13.40
C SER A 3 -12.17 13.02 13.19
N ARG A 4 -11.08 13.46 13.85
CA ARG A 4 -10.58 14.84 13.73
C ARG A 4 -10.05 15.15 12.34
N ILE A 5 -9.27 14.24 11.74
CA ILE A 5 -8.73 14.46 10.39
C ILE A 5 -9.84 14.33 9.34
N LEU A 6 -10.71 13.32 9.48
CA LEU A 6 -11.83 13.09 8.58
C LEU A 6 -12.84 14.24 8.57
N ALA A 7 -13.02 14.93 9.69
CA ALA A 7 -13.90 16.10 9.78
C ALA A 7 -13.46 17.26 8.86
N LEU A 8 -12.17 17.35 8.50
CA LEU A 8 -11.68 18.39 7.59
C LEU A 8 -12.30 18.28 6.19
N LYS A 9 -12.71 17.09 5.77
CA LYS A 9 -13.43 16.87 4.49
C LYS A 9 -14.77 17.61 4.42
N LYS A 10 -15.36 17.99 5.57
CA LYS A 10 -16.63 18.73 5.59
C LYS A 10 -16.47 20.20 5.21
N THR A 11 -15.27 20.75 5.36
CA THR A 11 -14.98 22.17 5.14
C THR A 11 -13.94 22.41 4.06
N HIS A 12 -13.26 21.37 3.58
CA HIS A 12 -12.21 21.44 2.56
C HIS A 12 -12.46 20.40 1.47
N ASN A 13 -12.17 20.75 0.22
CA ASN A 13 -12.19 19.82 -0.91
C ASN A 13 -10.90 18.99 -0.94
N ILE A 14 -10.78 18.03 -0.02
CA ILE A 14 -9.59 17.18 0.14
C ILE A 14 -9.97 15.69 0.14
N LYS A 15 -8.99 14.86 -0.24
CA LYS A 15 -9.02 13.41 -0.09
C LYS A 15 -8.12 13.00 1.06
N ILE A 16 -8.56 12.05 1.87
CA ILE A 16 -7.80 11.53 3.01
C ILE A 16 -7.69 10.02 2.84
N LEU A 17 -6.45 9.55 2.66
CA LEU A 17 -6.12 8.14 2.59
C LEU A 17 -5.56 7.69 3.94
N LEU A 18 -5.73 6.41 4.25
CA LEU A 18 -5.06 5.77 5.38
C LEU A 18 -3.82 5.04 4.85
N ALA A 19 -2.66 5.32 5.42
CA ALA A 19 -1.45 4.55 5.13
C ALA A 19 -1.36 3.31 6.04
N VAL A 20 -0.88 2.20 5.49
CA VAL A 20 -0.54 0.98 6.24
C VAL A 20 0.90 0.59 5.94
N GLY A 21 1.70 0.41 7.00
CA GLY A 21 3.12 0.11 6.90
C GLY A 21 3.99 1.20 7.54
N GLY A 22 4.97 1.67 6.80
CA GLY A 22 6.03 2.58 7.21
C GLY A 22 7.22 1.84 7.84
N TRP A 23 8.36 2.54 7.92
CA TRP A 23 9.61 1.99 8.41
C TRP A 23 9.47 1.17 9.71
N ASN A 24 8.79 1.70 10.73
CA ASN A 24 8.66 1.03 12.03
C ASN A 24 7.76 -0.21 12.03
N PHE A 25 6.89 -0.37 11.03
CA PHE A 25 6.02 -1.55 10.92
C PHE A 25 6.81 -2.82 10.57
N GLY A 26 7.96 -2.68 9.90
CA GLY A 26 8.73 -3.84 9.44
C GLY A 26 8.24 -4.41 8.11
N SER A 27 8.85 -5.51 7.67
CA SER A 27 8.46 -6.22 6.43
C SER A 27 7.99 -7.65 6.65
N ALA A 28 8.24 -8.24 7.83
CA ALA A 28 7.92 -9.64 8.09
C ALA A 28 6.42 -9.92 7.98
N ASP A 29 5.58 -9.04 8.55
CA ASP A 29 4.13 -9.21 8.54
C ASP A 29 3.53 -9.00 7.15
N PHE A 30 4.05 -8.05 6.37
CA PHE A 30 3.69 -7.91 4.96
C PHE A 30 4.04 -9.17 4.17
N SER A 31 5.29 -9.65 4.26
CA SER A 31 5.74 -10.86 3.58
C SER A 31 4.90 -12.09 3.98
N HIS A 32 4.58 -12.23 5.27
CA HIS A 32 3.71 -13.29 5.76
C HIS A 32 2.30 -13.22 5.17
N MET A 33 1.70 -12.02 5.17
CA MET A 33 0.36 -11.78 4.65
C MET A 33 0.28 -12.06 3.15
N VAL A 34 1.20 -11.54 2.34
CA VAL A 34 1.12 -11.70 0.87
C VAL A 34 1.48 -13.11 0.39
N LYS A 35 2.26 -13.88 1.16
CA LYS A 35 2.66 -15.26 0.83
C LYS A 35 1.48 -16.23 0.75
N ASN A 36 0.45 -16.03 1.56
CA ASN A 36 -0.71 -16.90 1.60
C ASN A 36 -1.89 -16.22 0.90
N GLU A 37 -2.43 -16.85 -0.15
CA GLU A 37 -3.55 -16.30 -0.92
C GLU A 37 -4.78 -16.01 -0.05
N GLN A 38 -5.10 -16.88 0.93
CA GLN A 38 -6.22 -16.64 1.83
C GLN A 38 -5.96 -15.44 2.74
N LEU A 39 -4.76 -15.33 3.34
CA LEU A 39 -4.42 -14.17 4.18
C LEU A 39 -4.44 -12.86 3.39
N ARG A 40 -3.99 -12.89 2.13
CA ARG A 40 -4.04 -11.74 1.24
C ARG A 40 -5.47 -11.33 0.91
N LYS A 41 -6.35 -12.29 0.59
CA LYS A 41 -7.78 -12.04 0.39
C LYS A 41 -8.46 -11.49 1.65
N ASP A 42 -8.15 -12.06 2.81
CA ASP A 42 -8.67 -11.61 4.10
C ASP A 42 -8.22 -10.17 4.38
N PHE A 43 -6.95 -9.85 4.13
CA PHE A 43 -6.44 -8.48 4.25
C PHE A 43 -7.16 -7.51 3.31
N VAL A 44 -7.32 -7.85 2.03
CA VAL A 44 -8.03 -7.03 1.03
C VAL A 44 -9.46 -6.76 1.49
N GLN A 45 -10.17 -7.79 1.96
CA GLN A 45 -11.53 -7.66 2.45
C GLN A 45 -11.59 -6.75 3.69
N GLN A 46 -10.74 -6.99 4.70
CA GLN A 46 -10.74 -6.22 5.93
C GLN A 46 -10.30 -4.77 5.71
N ALA A 47 -9.31 -4.53 4.86
CA ALA A 47 -8.90 -3.18 4.47
C ALA A 47 -10.05 -2.43 3.79
N THR A 48 -10.74 -3.07 2.84
CA THR A 48 -11.91 -2.48 2.17
C THR A 48 -13.01 -2.12 3.18
N LEU A 49 -13.34 -3.03 4.10
CA LEU A 49 -14.33 -2.78 5.15
C LEU A 49 -13.91 -1.63 6.06
N PHE A 50 -12.64 -1.60 6.48
CA PHE A 50 -12.11 -0.59 7.40
C PHE A 50 -12.11 0.81 6.78
N ILE A 51 -11.60 0.94 5.55
CA ILE A 51 -11.55 2.20 4.80
C ILE A 51 -12.96 2.77 4.62
N ARG A 52 -13.92 1.92 4.24
CA ARG A 52 -15.31 2.33 4.05
C ARG A 52 -16.00 2.68 5.37
N HIS A 53 -15.83 1.87 6.41
CA HIS A 53 -16.42 2.11 7.72
C HIS A 53 -15.99 3.46 8.29
N HIS A 54 -14.71 3.80 8.15
CA HIS A 54 -14.16 5.08 8.61
C HIS A 54 -14.25 6.22 7.58
N GLN A 55 -14.80 5.99 6.38
CA GLN A 55 -14.99 7.02 5.35
C GLN A 55 -13.70 7.66 4.84
N PHE A 56 -12.60 6.89 4.83
CA PHE A 56 -11.39 7.24 4.09
C PHE A 56 -11.67 7.19 2.58
N ASP A 57 -10.93 7.99 1.81
CA ASP A 57 -11.04 8.02 0.35
C ASP A 57 -10.18 6.96 -0.34
N GLY A 58 -9.35 6.23 0.40
CA GLY A 58 -8.46 5.22 -0.14
C GLY A 58 -7.44 4.69 0.87
N LEU A 59 -6.56 3.82 0.36
CA LEU A 59 -5.46 3.19 1.10
C LEU A 59 -4.13 3.54 0.41
N ASP A 60 -3.14 3.87 1.22
CA ASP A 60 -1.75 3.99 0.79
C ASP A 60 -0.94 2.82 1.35
N LEU A 61 -0.29 2.05 0.47
CA LEU A 61 0.59 0.95 0.85
C LEU A 61 2.01 1.49 1.05
N ASP A 62 2.49 1.41 2.29
CA ASP A 62 3.82 1.86 2.67
C ASP A 62 4.67 0.67 3.12
N TRP A 63 4.81 -0.34 2.26
CA TRP A 63 5.67 -1.48 2.56
C TRP A 63 7.11 -1.11 2.24
N GLU A 64 7.90 -0.90 3.30
CA GLU A 64 9.34 -0.66 3.24
C GLU A 64 10.13 -1.90 3.69
N TYR A 65 10.62 -2.78 2.81
CA TYR A 65 10.40 -2.87 1.35
C TYR A 65 10.19 -4.34 0.94
N PRO A 66 9.37 -4.65 -0.09
CA PRO A 66 9.33 -5.99 -0.66
C PRO A 66 10.75 -6.41 -1.10
N ALA A 67 11.12 -7.65 -0.78
CA ALA A 67 12.43 -8.26 -1.09
C ALA A 67 13.70 -7.58 -0.53
N ASN A 68 13.63 -6.37 0.05
CA ASN A 68 14.81 -5.55 0.39
C ASN A 68 14.94 -5.22 1.89
N ARG A 69 14.25 -5.97 2.76
CA ARG A 69 14.36 -5.78 4.20
C ARG A 69 14.23 -7.08 4.99
N GLN A 70 14.78 -7.10 6.21
CA GLN A 70 14.66 -8.24 7.11
C GLN A 70 13.20 -8.70 7.25
N GLY A 71 12.97 -9.98 7.01
CA GLY A 71 11.63 -10.60 7.04
C GLY A 71 10.93 -10.67 5.68
N SER A 72 11.41 -9.95 4.67
CA SER A 72 10.95 -10.08 3.28
C SER A 72 11.70 -11.18 2.51
N ARG A 73 11.19 -11.54 1.33
CA ARG A 73 11.70 -12.60 0.45
C ARG A 73 11.71 -12.12 -1.01
N PRO A 74 12.55 -12.69 -1.88
CA PRO A 74 12.59 -12.30 -3.30
C PRO A 74 11.23 -12.39 -4.02
N GLN A 75 10.39 -13.36 -3.66
CA GLN A 75 9.06 -13.55 -4.26
C GLN A 75 8.07 -12.43 -3.88
N ASP A 76 8.38 -11.64 -2.85
CA ASP A 76 7.53 -10.54 -2.40
C ASP A 76 7.34 -9.49 -3.50
N LYS A 77 8.28 -9.37 -4.45
CA LYS A 77 8.15 -8.52 -5.63
C LYS A 77 6.87 -8.83 -6.41
N GLN A 78 6.64 -10.10 -6.75
CA GLN A 78 5.46 -10.52 -7.50
C GLN A 78 4.21 -10.54 -6.61
N LEU A 79 4.36 -10.93 -5.35
CA LEU A 79 3.22 -11.00 -4.42
C LEU A 79 2.70 -9.61 -4.04
N PHE A 80 3.55 -8.59 -4.03
CA PHE A 80 3.14 -7.19 -3.91
C PHE A 80 2.29 -6.75 -5.11
N THR A 81 2.66 -7.16 -6.34
CA THR A 81 1.83 -6.95 -7.53
C THR A 81 0.45 -7.61 -7.38
N SER A 82 0.39 -8.86 -6.91
CA SER A 82 -0.88 -9.55 -6.67
C SER A 82 -1.74 -8.84 -5.62
N LEU A 83 -1.13 -8.34 -4.54
CA LEU A 83 -1.85 -7.55 -3.53
C LEU A 83 -2.46 -6.28 -4.13
N ILE A 84 -1.70 -5.55 -4.93
CA ILE A 84 -2.16 -4.32 -5.59
C ILE A 84 -3.33 -4.61 -6.54
N GLU A 85 -3.23 -5.67 -7.35
CA GLU A 85 -4.30 -6.07 -8.27
C GLU A 85 -5.58 -6.43 -7.51
N GLU A 86 -5.47 -7.25 -6.47
CA GLU A 86 -6.62 -7.66 -5.64
C GLU A 86 -7.26 -6.48 -4.90
N LEU A 87 -6.45 -5.56 -4.36
CA LEU A 87 -6.95 -4.33 -3.72
C LEU A 87 -7.67 -3.44 -4.73
N LYS A 88 -7.10 -3.22 -5.92
CA LYS A 88 -7.73 -2.38 -6.94
C LYS A 88 -9.08 -2.94 -7.37
N ALA A 89 -9.15 -4.26 -7.59
CA ALA A 89 -10.41 -4.93 -7.91
C ALA A 89 -11.46 -4.77 -6.79
N ALA A 90 -11.07 -4.87 -5.53
CA ALA A 90 -11.98 -4.68 -4.39
C ALA A 90 -12.41 -3.22 -4.21
N PHE A 91 -11.57 -2.26 -4.60
CA PHE A 91 -11.79 -0.82 -4.42
C PHE A 91 -12.62 -0.19 -5.53
N GLU A 92 -12.57 -0.74 -6.75
CA GLU A 92 -13.24 -0.21 -7.94
C GLU A 92 -14.76 0.05 -7.74
N PRO A 93 -15.57 -0.88 -7.17
CA PRO A 93 -17.00 -0.65 -6.96
C PRO A 93 -17.33 0.51 -6.01
N TYR A 94 -16.35 0.95 -5.23
CA TYR A 94 -16.50 2.02 -4.23
C TYR A 94 -15.77 3.30 -4.61
N ASN A 95 -15.11 3.32 -5.76
CA ASN A 95 -14.29 4.44 -6.22
C ASN A 95 -13.26 4.88 -5.16
N LEU A 96 -12.64 3.91 -4.49
CA LEU A 96 -11.58 4.15 -3.51
C LEU A 96 -10.23 4.27 -4.22
N LEU A 97 -9.41 5.20 -3.76
CA LEU A 97 -8.04 5.39 -4.24
C LEU A 97 -7.12 4.29 -3.68
N LEU A 98 -6.18 3.84 -4.51
CA LEU A 98 -5.08 2.97 -4.11
C LEU A 98 -3.76 3.62 -4.52
N THR A 99 -2.91 3.88 -3.55
CA THR A 99 -1.59 4.49 -3.74
C THR A 99 -0.52 3.65 -3.07
N ALA A 100 0.74 3.93 -3.37
CA ALA A 100 1.86 3.34 -2.64
C ALA A 100 3.00 4.32 -2.50
N ALA A 101 3.65 4.29 -1.34
CA ALA A 101 4.97 4.86 -1.13
C ALA A 101 6.03 3.87 -1.62
N VAL A 102 6.95 4.32 -2.47
CA VAL A 102 7.98 3.45 -3.07
C VAL A 102 9.37 4.06 -2.97
N ALA A 103 10.37 3.20 -2.87
CA ALA A 103 11.77 3.60 -2.83
C ALA A 103 12.21 4.37 -4.09
N ALA A 104 13.11 5.34 -3.92
CA ALA A 104 13.78 6.04 -5.02
C ALA A 104 15.16 5.44 -5.38
N GLU A 105 15.69 4.51 -4.58
CA GLU A 105 16.97 3.86 -4.87
C GLU A 105 16.82 2.78 -5.95
N LYS A 106 17.63 2.87 -7.01
CA LYS A 106 17.60 1.95 -8.15
C LYS A 106 17.72 0.47 -7.74
N SER A 107 18.61 0.14 -6.81
CA SER A 107 18.85 -1.24 -6.37
C SER A 107 17.58 -1.88 -5.76
N THR A 108 16.85 -1.11 -4.95
CA THR A 108 15.59 -1.51 -4.34
C THR A 108 14.49 -1.54 -5.38
N ILE A 109 14.41 -0.55 -6.27
CA ILE A 109 13.41 -0.51 -7.35
C ILE A 109 13.45 -1.79 -8.20
N GLU A 110 14.64 -2.20 -8.65
CA GLU A 110 14.82 -3.34 -9.54
C GLU A 110 14.40 -4.67 -8.89
N THR A 111 14.49 -4.77 -7.57
CA THR A 111 14.28 -6.02 -6.82
C THR A 111 12.95 -6.06 -6.06
N ALA A 112 12.34 -4.92 -5.75
CA ALA A 112 11.09 -4.82 -4.97
C ALA A 112 9.82 -4.71 -5.83
N TYR A 113 9.89 -4.15 -7.04
CA TYR A 113 8.68 -3.72 -7.76
C TYR A 113 8.63 -4.19 -9.21
N GLU A 114 7.46 -4.68 -9.64
CA GLU A 114 7.11 -4.85 -11.07
C GLU A 114 6.42 -3.56 -11.57
N ILE A 115 7.19 -2.48 -11.73
CA ILE A 115 6.67 -1.12 -12.00
C ILE A 115 5.65 -1.10 -13.15
N ASP A 116 5.97 -1.77 -14.25
CA ASP A 116 5.12 -1.85 -15.45
C ASP A 116 3.77 -2.52 -15.20
N LYS A 117 3.68 -3.40 -14.19
CA LYS A 117 2.45 -4.06 -13.80
C LYS A 117 1.68 -3.24 -12.77
N ILE A 118 2.35 -2.79 -11.70
CA ILE A 118 1.68 -2.08 -10.60
C ILE A 118 1.11 -0.72 -11.05
N ALA A 119 1.77 -0.03 -11.98
CA ALA A 119 1.32 1.26 -12.50
C ALA A 119 -0.02 1.20 -13.26
N LYS A 120 -0.50 -0.01 -13.62
CA LYS A 120 -1.81 -0.20 -14.25
C LYS A 120 -2.97 -0.14 -13.24
N TYR A 121 -2.68 -0.38 -11.96
CA TYR A 121 -3.69 -0.57 -10.92
C TYR A 121 -3.65 0.53 -9.84
N ILE A 122 -2.47 1.08 -9.57
CA ILE A 122 -2.29 2.22 -8.65
C ILE A 122 -2.76 3.53 -9.30
N ASP A 123 -3.44 4.37 -8.53
CA ASP A 123 -3.92 5.67 -8.99
C ASP A 123 -2.78 6.71 -9.09
N PHE A 124 -1.85 6.71 -8.14
CA PHE A 124 -0.57 7.42 -8.24
C PHE A 124 0.47 6.87 -7.24
N ILE A 125 1.74 7.15 -7.53
CA ILE A 125 2.89 6.68 -6.76
C ILE A 125 3.50 7.83 -5.96
N ASN A 126 3.69 7.62 -4.67
CA ASN A 126 4.43 8.51 -3.78
C ASN A 126 5.91 8.08 -3.79
N LEU A 127 6.72 8.67 -4.68
CA LEU A 127 8.16 8.35 -4.75
C LEU A 127 8.91 9.02 -3.59
N MET A 128 9.50 8.20 -2.71
CA MET A 128 10.23 8.67 -1.53
C MET A 128 11.61 9.23 -1.91
N THR A 129 11.60 10.46 -2.41
CA THR A 129 12.78 11.20 -2.89
C THR A 129 13.52 11.92 -1.75
N TYR A 130 13.70 11.22 -0.63
CA TYR A 130 14.40 11.66 0.57
C TYR A 130 15.18 10.48 1.17
N ASP A 131 15.92 10.71 2.27
CA ASP A 131 16.72 9.70 2.98
C ASP A 131 17.79 8.98 2.15
N PHE A 132 18.37 9.66 1.15
CA PHE A 132 19.46 9.12 0.33
C PHE A 132 20.79 8.94 1.07
N HIS A 133 20.93 9.53 2.26
CA HIS A 133 22.15 9.53 3.06
C HIS A 133 21.84 9.28 4.53
N ALA A 134 22.80 8.71 5.25
CA ALA A 134 22.75 8.46 6.69
C ALA A 134 23.31 9.64 7.50
#